data_AF-A0A564Z455-F1
#
_entry.id   AF-A0A564Z455-F1
#
_cell.length_a   1.000
_cell.length_b   1.000
_cell.length_c   1.000
_cell.angle_alpha   90.00
_cell.angle_beta   90.00
_cell.angle_gamma   90.00
#
_symmetry.space_group_name_H-M   'P 1'
#
loop_
_entity.id
_entity.type
_entity.pdbx_description
1 polymer ?
#
loop_
_entity_poly.entity_id
_entity_poly.type
_entity_poly.pdbx_seq_one_letter_code
_entity_poly.pdbx_strand_id
1 'polypeptide(L)'
;MGSPETSMSVDSWRYITESELSDPNLAYPRVLTPNNRSNPRGVCLLINQRDFHHSETRDGTDVDADIIEHTFRTCGYCVNRATNLTLRKMKNLLDRG
;
A
#
# COMPACT_ATOMS: atom_id res chain seq x y z
N MET A 1 -13.89 -18.14 -25.97
CA MET A 1 -14.07 -17.97 -24.53
C MET A 1 -12.92 -17.12 -24.02
N GLY A 2 -13.13 -15.80 -23.94
CA GLY A 2 -12.17 -14.86 -23.37
C GLY A 2 -12.68 -14.47 -22.00
N SER A 3 -11.86 -14.67 -20.97
CA SER A 3 -12.13 -14.21 -19.61
C SER A 3 -12.34 -12.68 -19.61
N PRO A 4 -13.30 -12.14 -18.87
CA PRO A 4 -13.46 -10.70 -18.81
C PRO A 4 -12.30 -10.12 -18.00
N GLU A 5 -11.51 -9.28 -18.67
CA GLU A 5 -10.50 -8.44 -18.05
C GLU A 5 -11.21 -7.45 -17.14
N THR A 6 -11.06 -7.62 -15.83
CA THR A 6 -11.64 -6.69 -14.84
C THR A 6 -10.86 -5.38 -14.90
N SER A 7 -11.29 -4.46 -15.78
CA SER A 7 -10.80 -3.09 -15.81
C SER A 7 -11.19 -2.41 -14.49
N MET A 8 -10.21 -2.15 -13.62
CA MET A 8 -10.44 -1.27 -12.48
C MET A 8 -10.69 0.15 -13.01
N SER A 9 -11.91 0.64 -12.85
CA SER A 9 -12.28 2.01 -13.20
C SER A 9 -11.65 2.98 -12.21
N VAL A 10 -10.93 3.97 -12.74
CA VAL A 10 -10.21 5.01 -12.01
C VAL A 10 -11.16 6.11 -11.46
N ASP A 11 -12.47 5.95 -11.66
CA ASP A 11 -13.49 7.01 -11.43
C ASP A 11 -14.25 6.94 -10.10
N SER A 12 -13.83 6.14 -9.12
CA SER A 12 -14.54 6.09 -7.83
C SER A 12 -13.98 7.05 -6.79
N TRP A 13 -13.79 8.33 -7.15
CA TRP A 13 -13.70 9.38 -6.13
C TRP A 13 -15.08 9.55 -5.50
N ARG A 14 -15.34 8.85 -4.40
CA ARG A 14 -16.55 9.08 -3.59
C ARG A 14 -16.35 10.37 -2.81
N TYR A 15 -16.94 11.46 -3.27
CA TYR A 15 -17.05 12.68 -2.49
C TYR A 15 -17.90 12.40 -1.24
N ILE A 16 -17.41 12.85 -0.08
CA ILE A 16 -18.15 12.79 1.18
C ILE A 16 -19.29 13.82 1.10
N THR A 17 -20.51 13.41 1.45
CA THR A 17 -21.67 14.31 1.46
C THR A 17 -21.60 15.30 2.63
N GLU A 18 -22.31 16.43 2.54
CA GLU A 18 -22.38 17.41 3.66
C GLU A 18 -22.92 16.78 4.96
N SER A 19 -23.86 15.85 4.84
CA SER A 19 -24.40 15.09 5.97
C SER A 19 -23.36 14.17 6.62
N GLU A 20 -22.53 13.51 5.81
CA GLU A 20 -21.45 12.65 6.33
C GLU A 20 -20.33 13.48 6.96
N LEU A 21 -20.00 14.66 6.42
CA LEU A 21 -19.00 15.57 7.01
C LEU A 21 -19.36 15.98 8.45
N SER A 22 -20.65 16.00 8.78
CA SER A 22 -21.16 16.38 10.09
C SER A 22 -21.39 15.19 11.03
N ASP A 23 -21.18 13.95 10.58
CA ASP A 23 -21.40 12.75 11.39
C ASP A 23 -20.16 12.43 12.25
N PRO A 24 -20.24 12.55 13.59
CA PRO A 24 -19.12 12.22 14.48
C PRO A 24 -18.76 10.73 14.49
N ASN A 25 -19.61 9.88 13.92
CA ASN A 25 -19.39 8.43 13.82
C ASN A 25 -18.97 7.99 12.40
N LEU A 26 -18.68 8.93 11.50
CA LEU A 26 -18.25 8.60 10.14
C LEU A 26 -16.96 7.76 10.21
N ALA A 27 -17.04 6.51 9.76
CA ALA A 27 -15.93 5.57 9.75
C ALA A 27 -16.01 4.65 8.53
N TYR A 28 -14.85 4.14 8.10
CA TYR A 28 -14.81 3.09 7.08
C TYR A 28 -15.53 1.82 7.58
N PRO A 29 -16.22 1.08 6.69
CA PRO A 29 -16.84 -0.18 7.05
C PRO A 29 -15.84 -1.12 7.72
N ARG A 30 -16.22 -1.66 8.88
CA ARG A 30 -15.37 -2.61 9.61
C ARG A 30 -15.39 -3.96 8.91
N VAL A 31 -14.22 -4.45 8.52
CA VAL A 31 -14.04 -5.83 8.05
C VAL A 31 -14.13 -6.77 9.26
N LEU A 32 -14.99 -7.79 9.19
CA LEU A 32 -15.20 -8.75 10.28
C LEU A 32 -13.95 -9.58 10.59
N THR A 33 -13.12 -9.85 9.58
CA THR A 33 -11.89 -10.65 9.68
C THR A 33 -10.69 -9.90 9.08
N PRO A 34 -10.16 -8.88 9.79
CA PRO A 34 -9.14 -7.99 9.23
C PRO A 34 -7.79 -8.69 8.96
N ASN A 35 -7.54 -9.84 9.58
CA ASN A 35 -6.29 -10.60 9.46
C ASN A 35 -6.43 -11.85 8.58
N ASN A 36 -7.33 -11.83 7.58
CA ASN A 36 -7.50 -12.96 6.69
C ASN A 36 -6.34 -13.02 5.67
N ARG A 37 -5.47 -14.02 5.79
CA ARG A 37 -4.35 -14.22 4.84
C ARG A 37 -4.82 -14.51 3.40
N SER A 38 -6.05 -15.00 3.22
CA SER A 38 -6.65 -15.22 1.90
C SER A 38 -7.39 -13.98 1.35
N ASN A 39 -7.62 -12.96 2.19
CA ASN A 39 -8.24 -11.70 1.81
C ASN A 39 -7.58 -10.55 2.61
N PRO A 40 -6.40 -10.08 2.17
CA PRO A 40 -5.67 -9.06 2.89
C PRO A 40 -6.49 -7.76 2.98
N ARG A 41 -6.31 -7.01 4.08
CA ARG A 41 -6.97 -5.71 4.31
C ARG A 41 -6.70 -4.71 3.19
N GLY A 42 -5.55 -4.85 2.54
CA GLY A 42 -5.09 -4.06 1.41
C GLY A 42 -3.64 -4.40 1.07
N VAL A 43 -3.08 -3.69 0.09
CA VAL A 43 -1.66 -3.79 -0.27
C VAL A 43 -0.88 -2.68 0.44
N CYS A 44 0.26 -3.03 1.03
CA CYS A 44 1.24 -2.09 1.55
C CYS A 44 2.49 -2.16 0.67
N LEU A 45 2.74 -1.09 -0.08
CA LEU A 45 3.93 -0.97 -0.91
C LEU A 45 5.04 -0.28 -0.11
N LEU A 46 6.09 -1.02 0.25
CA LEU A 46 7.22 -0.51 1.03
C LEU A 46 8.44 -0.32 0.12
N ILE A 47 8.80 0.92 -0.16
CA ILE A 47 10.00 1.24 -0.96
C ILE A 47 11.10 1.72 -0.01
N ASN A 48 12.12 0.89 0.19
CA ASN A 48 13.26 1.20 1.05
C ASN A 48 14.46 1.64 0.22
N GLN A 49 14.72 2.95 0.14
CA GLN A 49 15.88 3.50 -0.56
C GLN A 49 17.00 3.73 0.44
N ARG A 50 17.99 2.83 0.44
CA ARG A 50 19.17 2.87 1.31
C ARG A 50 20.37 3.49 0.61
N ASP A 51 20.65 3.03 -0.60
CA ASP A 51 21.86 3.38 -1.35
C ASP A 51 21.52 4.27 -2.55
N PHE A 52 22.28 5.34 -2.73
CA PHE A 52 22.09 6.33 -3.78
C PHE A 52 23.39 6.55 -4.57
N HIS A 53 23.29 6.81 -5.86
CA HIS A 53 24.44 7.15 -6.69
C HIS A 53 24.85 8.60 -6.38
N HIS A 54 25.96 8.78 -5.64
CA HIS A 54 26.49 10.08 -5.17
C HIS A 54 25.80 10.72 -3.96
N SER A 55 25.21 9.93 -3.07
CA SER A 55 24.74 10.43 -1.78
C SER A 55 25.10 9.42 -0.69
N GLU A 56 25.10 9.89 0.56
CA GLU A 56 25.33 9.06 1.74
C GLU A 56 24.33 7.90 1.83
N THR A 57 24.82 6.76 2.32
CA THR A 57 23.98 5.61 2.64
C THR A 57 23.09 5.94 3.83
N ARG A 58 21.80 5.60 3.72
CA ARG A 58 20.83 5.76 4.82
C ARG A 58 20.89 4.58 5.78
N ASP A 59 21.97 4.47 6.55
CA ASP A 59 22.12 3.38 7.51
C ASP A 59 21.01 3.39 8.57
N GLY A 60 20.46 2.21 8.88
CA GLY A 60 19.32 2.04 9.79
C GLY A 60 17.95 2.00 9.08
N THR A 61 17.84 2.43 7.82
CA THR A 61 16.57 2.36 7.06
C THR A 61 16.07 0.93 6.81
N ASP A 62 16.97 -0.05 6.91
CA ASP A 62 16.67 -1.48 6.89
C ASP A 62 15.98 -1.95 8.16
N VAL A 63 16.38 -1.43 9.32
CA VAL A 63 15.70 -1.67 10.61
C VAL A 63 14.28 -1.10 10.57
N ASP A 64 14.12 0.12 10.06
CA ASP A 64 12.80 0.74 9.87
C ASP A 64 11.91 -0.13 8.97
N ALA A 65 12.45 -0.59 7.85
CA ALA A 65 11.71 -1.40 6.90
C ALA A 65 11.27 -2.75 7.48
N ASP A 66 12.11 -3.38 8.31
CA ASP A 66 11.76 -4.64 8.99
C ASP A 66 10.62 -4.43 10.01
N ILE A 67 10.69 -3.36 10.81
CA ILE A 67 9.65 -3.01 11.78
C ILE A 67 8.33 -2.71 11.06
N ILE A 68 8.36 -1.87 10.02
CA ILE A 68 7.19 -1.51 9.21
C ILE A 68 6.57 -2.76 8.60
N GLU A 69 7.36 -3.61 7.96
CA GLU A 69 6.88 -4.84 7.33
C GLU A 69 6.21 -5.77 8.35
N HIS A 70 6.80 -5.94 9.54
CA HIS A 70 6.20 -6.74 10.61
C HIS A 70 4.87 -6.15 11.10
N THR A 71 4.82 -4.83 11.33
CA THR A 71 3.61 -4.14 11.79
C THR A 71 2.47 -4.28 10.77
N PHE A 72 2.72 -3.99 9.49
CA PHE A 72 1.68 -4.04 8.47
C PHE A 72 1.18 -5.47 8.19
N ARG A 73 2.07 -6.48 8.23
CA ARG A 73 1.64 -7.89 8.18
C ARG A 73 0.76 -8.26 9.36
N THR A 74 1.09 -7.79 10.57
CA THR A 74 0.29 -8.02 11.78
C THR A 74 -1.09 -7.36 11.69
N CYS A 75 -1.18 -6.22 11.00
CA CYS A 75 -2.45 -5.54 10.70
C CYS A 75 -3.23 -6.15 9.52
N GLY A 76 -2.76 -7.26 8.95
CA GLY A 76 -3.46 -8.00 7.88
C GLY A 76 -3.23 -7.48 6.46
N TYR A 77 -2.22 -6.64 6.23
CA TYR A 77 -1.87 -6.18 4.89
C TYR A 77 -0.98 -7.19 4.15
N CYS A 78 -1.09 -7.20 2.82
CA CYS A 78 -0.11 -7.82 1.94
C CYS A 78 1.03 -6.82 1.71
N VAL A 79 2.21 -7.05 2.31
CA VAL A 79 3.35 -6.14 2.21
C VAL A 79 4.25 -6.56 1.04
N ASN A 80 4.46 -5.64 0.10
CA ASN A 80 5.38 -5.77 -1.02
C ASN A 80 6.57 -4.82 -0.81
N ARG A 81 7.73 -5.37 -0.45
CA ARG A 81 8.95 -4.59 -0.22
C ARG A 81 9.84 -4.54 -1.45
N ALA A 82 10.35 -3.36 -1.77
CA ALA A 82 11.34 -3.14 -2.80
C ALA A 82 12.48 -2.27 -2.27
N THR A 83 13.74 -2.64 -2.56
CA THR A 83 14.92 -1.95 -2.04
C THR A 83 15.75 -1.35 -3.18
N ASN A 84 16.27 -0.14 -3.00
CA ASN A 84 17.19 0.53 -3.92
C ASN A 84 16.69 0.56 -5.39
N LEU A 85 15.45 1.02 -5.59
CA LEU A 85 14.88 1.12 -6.93
C LEU A 85 15.44 2.35 -7.67
N THR A 86 15.92 2.11 -8.89
CA THR A 86 16.10 3.18 -9.88
C THR A 86 14.76 3.85 -10.20
N LEU A 87 14.79 5.10 -10.68
CA LEU A 87 13.58 5.81 -11.14
C LEU A 87 12.73 4.99 -12.12
N ARG A 88 13.37 4.33 -13.10
CA ARG A 88 12.67 3.48 -14.08
C ARG A 88 11.93 2.32 -13.43
N LYS A 89 12.59 1.62 -12.49
CA LYS A 89 11.97 0.53 -11.74
C LYS A 89 10.83 1.02 -10.85
N MET A 90 10.97 2.20 -10.23
CA MET A 90 9.93 2.80 -9.40
C MET A 90 8.68 3.14 -10.23
N LYS A 91 8.85 3.74 -11.42
CA LYS A 91 7.73 3.99 -12.35
C LYS A 91 7.01 2.69 -12.72
N ASN A 92 7.76 1.69 -13.19
CA ASN A 92 7.18 0.40 -13.55
C ASN A 92 6.47 -0.32 -12.39
N LEU A 93 6.93 -0.11 -11.15
CA LEU A 93 6.33 -0.66 -9.95
C LEU A 93 4.97 0.02 -9.65
N LEU A 94 4.91 1.34 -9.79
CA LEU A 94 3.70 2.13 -9.53
C LEU A 94 2.66 2.00 -10.65
N ASP A 95 3.09 1.82 -11.90
CA ASP A 95 2.18 1.64 -13.04
C ASP A 95 1.49 0.26 -13.04
N ARG A 96 1.97 -0.69 -12.24
CA ARG A 96 1.44 -2.07 -12.15
C ARG A 96 0.65 -2.36 -10.87
N GLY A 97 0.58 -1.39 -9.95
CA GLY A 97 -0.17 -1.50 -8.70
C GLY A 97 -1.52 -0.83 -8.82
#